data_AF-A0A8H8MH44-F1
#
_entry.id   AF-A0A8H8MH44-F1
#
_cell.length_a   1.000
_cell.length_b   1.000
_cell.length_c   1.000
_cell.angle_alpha   90.00
_cell.angle_beta   90.00
_cell.angle_gamma   90.00
#
_symmetry.space_group_name_H-M   'P 1'
#
loop_
_entity.id
_entity.type
_entity.pdbx_description
1 polymer ?
#
loop_
_entity_poly.entity_id
_entity_poly.type
_entity_poly.pdbx_seq_one_letter_code
_entity_poly.pdbx_strand_id
1 'polypeptide(L)'
;MSDAHNNHVIGGYKATLSNPNAGPEAKANAERMLAEAGELETVNKTGSDEHENRVMGGYKATLSNPNTGPEAKANAENVLAGAGEAASGTTGTTGDEHENRVLGGYKATLSNPNVGPEAKAHAEQVLADAGISVTDSTETERDSHEKRVLAGYKGVLSNDNTSEEAKQKATEVLKAAGEL
;
A
#
# COMPACT_ATOMS: atom_id res chain seq x y z
N MET A 1 2.36 28.37 2.06
CA MET A 1 3.08 27.55 3.05
C MET A 1 2.87 26.10 2.64
N SER A 2 3.90 25.26 2.64
CA SER A 2 3.86 23.94 2.01
C SER A 2 2.96 22.95 2.77
N ASP A 3 2.26 22.08 2.03
CA ASP A 3 1.37 21.06 2.58
C ASP A 3 2.07 20.13 3.58
N ALA A 4 3.37 19.89 3.39
CA ALA A 4 4.20 19.11 4.31
C ALA A 4 4.33 19.75 5.70
N HIS A 5 4.37 21.08 5.80
CA HIS A 5 4.44 21.77 7.09
C HIS A 5 3.11 21.62 7.84
N ASN A 6 1.99 21.77 7.13
CA ASN A 6 0.66 21.63 7.73
C ASN A 6 0.42 20.20 8.25
N ASN A 7 0.83 19.18 7.47
CA ASN A 7 0.74 17.78 7.88
C ASN A 7 1.57 17.46 9.12
N HIS A 8 2.77 18.04 9.23
CA HIS A 8 3.62 17.84 10.40
C HIS A 8 3.03 18.49 11.66
N VAL A 9 2.47 19.70 11.53
CA VAL A 9 1.80 20.42 12.61
C VAL A 9 0.55 19.65 13.08
N ILE A 10 -0.28 19.19 12.15
CA ILE A 10 -1.44 18.35 12.43
C ILE A 10 -1.00 17.07 13.16
N GLY A 11 0.04 16.39 12.66
CA GLY A 11 0.61 15.20 13.31
C GLY A 11 1.06 15.46 14.77
N GLY A 12 1.66 16.62 15.04
CA GLY A 12 2.04 17.03 16.40
C GLY A 12 0.84 17.20 17.33
N TYR A 13 -0.27 17.78 16.84
CA TYR A 13 -1.51 17.87 17.62
C TYR A 13 -2.13 16.50 17.88
N LYS A 14 -2.13 15.60 16.88
CA LYS A 14 -2.57 14.19 17.07
C LYS A 14 -1.76 13.46 18.14
N ALA A 15 -0.43 13.66 18.13
CA ALA A 15 0.45 13.10 19.14
C ALA A 15 0.16 13.66 20.54
N THR A 16 -0.19 14.94 20.65
CA THR A 16 -0.55 15.58 21.93
C THR A 16 -1.81 14.98 22.54
N LEU A 17 -2.82 14.65 21.73
CA LEU A 17 -4.03 13.98 22.21
C LEU A 17 -3.76 12.55 22.69
N SER A 18 -2.91 11.83 21.95
CA SER A 18 -2.53 10.44 22.26
C SER A 18 -1.58 10.32 23.45
N ASN A 19 -0.89 11.40 23.83
CA ASN A 19 0.05 11.39 24.94
C ASN A 19 -0.70 11.35 26.29
N PRO A 20 -0.53 10.31 27.13
CA PRO A 20 -1.17 10.23 28.45
C PRO A 20 -0.65 11.30 29.42
N ASN A 21 0.56 11.82 29.19
CA ASN A 21 1.19 12.83 30.04
C ASN A 21 0.86 14.27 29.62
N ALA A 22 0.12 14.47 28.52
CA ALA A 22 -0.27 15.80 28.11
C ALA A 22 -1.36 16.36 29.04
N GLY A 23 -1.19 17.60 29.47
CA GLY A 23 -2.15 18.29 30.33
C GLY A 23 -3.48 18.55 29.62
N PRO A 24 -4.58 18.74 30.38
CA PRO A 24 -5.92 18.93 29.83
C PRO A 24 -6.02 20.17 28.92
N GLU A 25 -5.32 21.26 29.26
CA GLU A 25 -5.28 22.48 28.44
C GLU A 25 -4.58 22.27 27.10
N ALA A 26 -3.50 21.48 27.07
CA ALA A 26 -2.79 21.14 25.85
C ALA A 26 -3.64 20.26 24.93
N LYS A 27 -4.40 19.33 25.50
CA LYS A 27 -5.34 18.49 24.75
C LYS A 27 -6.50 19.30 24.16
N ALA A 28 -7.12 20.17 24.96
CA ALA A 28 -8.18 21.06 24.47
C ALA A 28 -7.70 21.97 23.32
N ASN A 29 -6.47 22.48 23.40
CA ASN A 29 -5.90 23.27 22.31
C ASN A 29 -5.63 22.43 21.06
N ALA A 30 -5.10 21.21 21.22
CA ALA A 30 -4.87 20.29 20.11
C ALA A 30 -6.18 19.87 19.41
N GLU A 31 -7.25 19.61 20.17
CA GLU A 31 -8.59 19.36 19.63
C GLU A 31 -9.10 20.52 18.79
N ARG A 32 -9.00 21.75 19.31
CA ARG A 32 -9.44 22.95 18.57
C ARG A 32 -8.69 23.11 17.24
N MET A 33 -7.38 22.91 17.25
CA MET A 33 -6.54 23.02 16.05
C MET A 33 -6.84 21.92 15.02
N LEU A 34 -7.11 20.70 15.49
CA LEU A 34 -7.52 19.59 14.61
C LEU A 34 -8.93 19.75 14.06
N ALA A 35 -9.85 20.36 14.83
CA ALA A 35 -11.19 20.70 14.38
C ALA A 35 -11.16 21.78 13.29
N GLU A 36 -10.35 22.81 13.49
CA GLU A 36 -10.14 23.87 12.49
C GLU A 36 -9.50 23.33 11.20
N ALA A 37 -8.61 22.34 11.32
CA ALA A 37 -8.01 21.63 10.18
C ALA A 37 -8.95 20.57 9.54
N GLY A 38 -10.15 20.33 10.08
CA GLY A 38 -11.09 19.32 9.58
C GLY A 38 -10.68 17.86 9.83
N GLU A 39 -9.72 17.62 10.74
CA GLU A 39 -9.03 16.33 10.96
C GLU A 39 -9.42 15.64 12.28
N LEU A 40 -10.27 16.29 13.10
CA LEU A 40 -10.64 15.80 14.44
C LEU A 40 -11.25 14.39 14.45
N GLU A 41 -12.11 14.08 13.47
CA GLU A 41 -12.76 12.76 13.37
C GLU A 41 -11.79 11.61 13.11
N THR A 42 -10.65 11.89 12.46
CA THR A 42 -9.68 10.86 12.12
C THR A 42 -8.91 10.35 13.34
N VAL A 43 -8.75 11.19 14.38
CA VAL A 43 -7.91 10.86 15.55
C VAL A 43 -8.58 9.86 16.46
N ASN A 44 -9.87 10.05 16.72
CA ASN A 44 -10.63 9.12 17.57
C ASN A 44 -10.80 7.74 16.92
N LYS A 45 -10.83 7.68 15.57
CA LYS A 45 -10.96 6.43 14.82
C LYS A 45 -9.63 5.69 14.65
N THR A 46 -8.56 6.40 14.27
CA THR A 46 -7.26 5.76 14.02
C THR A 46 -6.60 5.22 15.28
N GLY A 47 -6.73 5.91 16.43
CA GLY A 47 -6.15 5.45 17.69
C GLY A 47 -6.87 4.23 18.29
N SER A 48 -8.20 4.14 18.19
CA SER A 48 -8.96 2.98 18.67
C SER A 48 -8.74 1.77 17.78
N ASP A 49 -8.83 1.97 16.46
CA ASP A 49 -8.82 0.87 15.50
C ASP A 49 -7.43 0.23 15.43
N GLU A 50 -6.35 1.00 15.50
CA GLU A 50 -4.99 0.43 15.56
C GLU A 50 -4.72 -0.35 16.84
N HIS A 51 -5.18 0.16 18.00
CA HIS A 51 -4.99 -0.53 19.26
C HIS A 51 -5.76 -1.84 19.28
N GLU A 52 -7.03 -1.81 18.85
CA GLU A 52 -7.89 -2.97 18.76
C GLU A 52 -7.31 -4.01 17.79
N ASN A 53 -6.90 -3.60 16.58
CA ASN A 53 -6.26 -4.50 15.61
C ASN A 53 -5.00 -5.18 16.17
N ARG A 54 -4.16 -4.46 16.93
CA ARG A 54 -2.96 -5.03 17.56
C ARG A 54 -3.32 -6.03 18.67
N VAL A 55 -4.34 -5.72 19.48
CA VAL A 55 -4.83 -6.61 20.54
C VAL A 55 -5.39 -7.91 19.93
N MET A 56 -6.22 -7.79 18.90
CA MET A 56 -6.79 -8.92 18.18
C MET A 56 -5.71 -9.77 17.49
N GLY A 57 -4.69 -9.12 16.91
CA GLY A 57 -3.51 -9.80 16.37
C GLY A 57 -2.76 -10.62 17.43
N GLY A 58 -2.66 -10.13 18.67
CA GLY A 58 -2.06 -10.85 19.79
C GLY A 58 -2.84 -12.11 20.19
N TYR A 59 -4.18 -12.04 20.19
CA TYR A 59 -5.01 -13.21 20.43
C TYR A 59 -4.91 -14.24 19.29
N LYS A 60 -4.85 -13.80 18.03
CA LYS A 60 -4.58 -14.69 16.88
C LYS A 60 -3.22 -15.38 17.01
N ALA A 61 -2.17 -14.66 17.42
CA ALA A 61 -0.86 -15.24 17.67
C ALA A 61 -0.87 -16.26 18.83
N THR A 62 -1.72 -16.02 19.84
CA THR A 62 -1.90 -16.96 20.96
C THR A 62 -2.48 -18.30 20.48
N LEU A 63 -3.37 -18.30 19.49
CA LEU A 63 -3.93 -19.52 18.91
C LEU A 63 -2.91 -20.30 18.07
N SER A 64 -2.12 -19.59 17.25
CA SER A 64 -1.13 -20.20 16.36
C SER A 64 0.13 -20.69 17.08
N ASN A 65 0.46 -20.12 18.24
CA ASN A 65 1.62 -20.56 19.01
C ASN A 65 1.41 -21.98 19.57
N PRO A 66 2.32 -22.94 19.30
CA PRO A 66 2.22 -24.30 19.86
C PRO A 66 2.53 -24.36 21.35
N ASN A 67 3.21 -23.35 21.91
CA ASN A 67 3.64 -23.32 23.32
C ASN A 67 2.62 -22.66 24.26
N THR A 68 1.48 -22.20 23.76
CA THR A 68 0.42 -21.60 24.57
C THR A 68 -0.51 -22.67 25.13
N GLY A 69 -0.86 -22.54 26.41
CA GLY A 69 -1.74 -23.49 27.09
C GLY A 69 -3.18 -23.47 26.58
N PRO A 70 -3.94 -24.56 26.80
CA PRO A 70 -5.32 -24.69 26.29
C PRO A 70 -6.27 -23.63 26.86
N GLU A 71 -6.09 -23.24 28.12
CA GLU A 71 -6.91 -22.20 28.77
C GLU A 71 -6.70 -20.81 28.13
N ALA A 72 -5.45 -20.48 27.79
CA ALA A 72 -5.13 -19.23 27.11
C ALA A 72 -5.70 -19.19 25.69
N LYS A 73 -5.71 -20.34 24.99
CA LYS A 73 -6.34 -20.45 23.66
C LYS A 73 -7.86 -20.31 23.72
N ALA A 74 -8.52 -20.97 24.67
CA ALA A 74 -9.96 -20.84 24.87
C ALA A 74 -10.37 -19.38 25.17
N ASN A 75 -9.59 -18.67 25.97
CA ASN A 75 -9.82 -17.26 26.22
C ASN A 75 -9.63 -16.41 24.95
N ALA A 76 -8.56 -16.67 24.20
CA ALA A 76 -8.31 -15.98 22.92
C ALA A 76 -9.47 -16.20 21.92
N GLU A 77 -9.99 -17.43 21.83
CA GLU A 77 -11.17 -17.74 20.99
C GLU A 77 -12.42 -16.96 21.42
N ASN A 78 -12.70 -16.89 22.71
CA ASN A 78 -13.85 -16.15 23.24
C ASN A 78 -13.74 -14.64 22.95
N VAL A 79 -12.55 -14.06 23.10
CA VAL A 79 -12.32 -12.64 22.81
C VAL A 79 -12.45 -12.35 21.32
N LEU A 80 -11.88 -13.19 20.46
CA LEU A 80 -12.01 -13.07 19.01
C LEU A 80 -13.49 -13.16 18.58
N ALA A 81 -14.21 -14.17 19.07
CA ALA A 81 -15.63 -14.37 18.78
C ALA A 81 -16.51 -13.19 19.24
N GLY A 82 -16.22 -12.61 20.41
CA GLY A 82 -16.97 -11.47 20.95
C GLY A 82 -16.79 -10.18 20.15
N ALA A 83 -15.64 -10.00 19.49
CA ALA A 83 -15.36 -8.83 18.65
C ALA A 83 -15.96 -8.93 17.24
N GLY A 84 -16.71 -10.00 16.92
CA GLY A 84 -17.23 -10.24 15.57
C GLY A 84 -16.15 -10.67 14.57
N GLU A 85 -14.88 -10.68 14.98
CA GLU A 85 -13.83 -11.43 14.31
C GLU A 85 -13.99 -12.90 14.67
N ALA A 86 -14.97 -13.56 14.07
CA ALA A 86 -14.95 -15.01 14.00
C ALA A 86 -13.52 -15.43 13.64
N ALA A 87 -13.03 -16.50 14.28
CA ALA A 87 -11.76 -17.16 13.97
C ALA A 87 -11.71 -17.75 12.54
N SER A 88 -12.32 -17.05 11.57
CA SER A 88 -11.82 -16.94 10.22
C SER A 88 -10.36 -16.55 10.33
N GLY A 89 -9.50 -17.56 10.23
CA GLY A 89 -8.12 -17.36 9.86
C GLY A 89 -8.10 -16.33 8.75
N THR A 90 -7.13 -15.43 8.80
CA THR A 90 -6.89 -14.45 7.75
C THR A 90 -6.74 -15.18 6.41
N THR A 91 -7.85 -15.44 5.74
CA THR A 91 -8.00 -16.05 4.42
C THR A 91 -9.03 -15.27 3.62
N GLY A 92 -9.14 -13.96 3.88
CA GLY A 92 -10.02 -13.06 3.13
C GLY A 92 -9.31 -12.18 2.10
N THR A 93 -8.00 -11.96 2.23
CA THR A 93 -7.23 -11.10 1.30
C THR A 93 -5.75 -11.51 1.15
N THR A 94 -5.20 -12.26 2.11
CA THR A 94 -3.78 -12.64 2.14
C THR A 94 -3.42 -13.82 1.25
N GLY A 95 -4.37 -14.71 0.93
CA GLY A 95 -4.14 -15.84 0.02
C GLY A 95 -3.78 -15.33 -1.37
N ASP A 96 -4.65 -14.49 -1.92
CA ASP A 96 -4.48 -13.88 -3.22
C ASP A 96 -3.28 -12.93 -3.25
N GLU A 97 -3.06 -12.12 -2.21
CA GLU A 97 -1.88 -11.23 -2.15
C GLU A 97 -0.56 -12.02 -2.06
N HIS A 98 -0.53 -13.09 -1.26
CA HIS A 98 0.65 -13.94 -1.14
C HIS A 98 0.92 -14.65 -2.46
N GLU A 99 -0.11 -15.24 -3.07
CA GLU A 99 -0.02 -15.91 -4.36
C GLU A 99 0.42 -14.94 -5.47
N ASN A 100 -0.17 -13.74 -5.53
CA ASN A 100 0.26 -12.68 -6.45
C ASN A 100 1.72 -12.26 -6.24
N ARG A 101 2.19 -12.18 -4.99
CA ARG A 101 3.61 -11.87 -4.69
C ARG A 101 4.54 -13.01 -5.12
N VAL A 102 4.15 -14.26 -4.88
CA VAL A 102 4.90 -15.44 -5.29
C VAL A 102 5.01 -15.52 -6.82
N LEU A 103 3.88 -15.36 -7.53
CA LEU A 103 3.83 -15.33 -8.99
C LEU A 103 4.60 -14.14 -9.56
N GLY A 104 4.53 -12.97 -8.92
CA GLY A 104 5.36 -11.81 -9.25
C GLY A 104 6.86 -12.07 -9.11
N GLY A 105 7.26 -12.85 -8.10
CA GLY A 105 8.64 -13.31 -7.92
C GLY A 105 9.13 -14.16 -9.09
N TYR A 106 8.33 -15.14 -9.53
CA TYR A 106 8.66 -15.97 -10.69
C TYR A 106 8.74 -15.15 -11.98
N LYS A 107 7.87 -14.15 -12.17
CA LYS A 107 7.99 -13.20 -13.29
C LYS A 107 9.32 -12.44 -13.25
N ALA A 108 9.73 -11.98 -12.08
CA ALA A 108 11.01 -11.29 -11.92
C ALA A 108 12.21 -12.21 -12.21
N THR A 109 12.11 -13.50 -11.85
CA THR A 109 13.11 -14.53 -12.17
C THR A 109 13.33 -14.66 -13.68
N LEU A 110 12.26 -14.59 -14.50
CA LEU A 110 12.37 -14.66 -15.96
C LEU A 110 13.08 -13.43 -16.55
N SER A 111 12.74 -12.24 -16.05
CA SER A 111 13.31 -10.97 -16.52
C SER A 111 14.75 -10.73 -16.07
N ASN A 112 15.23 -11.40 -15.02
CA ASN A 112 16.57 -11.20 -14.50
C ASN A 112 17.64 -11.86 -15.41
N PRO A 113 18.60 -11.10 -15.98
CA PRO A 113 19.65 -11.63 -16.84
C PRO A 113 20.67 -12.50 -16.09
N ASN A 114 20.76 -12.38 -14.76
CA ASN A 114 21.71 -13.11 -13.93
C ASN A 114 21.18 -14.47 -13.44
N VAL A 115 19.95 -14.83 -13.79
CA VAL A 115 19.34 -16.12 -13.40
C VAL A 115 19.65 -17.18 -14.45
N GLY A 116 20.07 -18.36 -13.99
CA GLY A 116 20.39 -19.49 -14.86
C GLY A 116 19.16 -20.10 -15.57
N PRO A 117 19.39 -20.85 -16.68
CA PRO A 117 18.31 -21.37 -17.53
C PRO A 117 17.39 -22.35 -16.79
N GLU A 118 17.91 -23.16 -15.88
CA GLU A 118 17.12 -24.13 -15.10
C GLU A 118 16.10 -23.45 -14.18
N ALA A 119 16.51 -22.37 -13.51
CA ALA A 119 15.64 -21.59 -12.64
C ALA A 119 14.56 -20.84 -13.44
N LYS A 120 14.87 -20.42 -14.67
CA LYS A 120 13.88 -19.82 -15.58
C LYS A 120 12.85 -20.85 -16.07
N ALA A 121 13.29 -22.04 -16.46
CA ALA A 121 12.39 -23.12 -16.87
C ALA A 121 11.40 -23.50 -15.75
N HIS A 122 11.89 -23.57 -14.50
CA HIS A 122 11.03 -23.81 -13.35
C HIS A 122 10.03 -22.66 -13.11
N ALA A 123 10.48 -21.40 -13.23
CA ALA A 123 9.60 -20.24 -13.10
C ALA A 123 8.50 -20.20 -14.19
N GLU A 124 8.84 -20.56 -15.43
CA GLU A 124 7.87 -20.71 -16.53
C GLU A 124 6.83 -21.78 -16.23
N GLN A 125 7.25 -22.95 -15.73
CA GLN A 125 6.33 -24.03 -15.39
C GLN A 125 5.34 -23.60 -14.29
N VAL A 126 5.83 -22.97 -13.21
CA VAL A 126 4.97 -22.50 -12.11
C VAL A 126 3.97 -21.43 -12.59
N LEU A 127 4.39 -20.53 -13.48
CA LEU A 127 3.50 -19.52 -14.04
C LEU A 127 2.47 -20.12 -15.00
N ALA A 128 2.84 -21.14 -15.78
CA ALA A 128 1.94 -21.86 -16.66
C ALA A 128 0.89 -22.67 -15.89
N ASP A 129 1.30 -23.34 -14.82
CA ASP A 129 0.39 -24.07 -13.92
C ASP A 129 -0.61 -23.13 -13.23
N ALA A 130 -0.18 -21.88 -12.94
CA ALA A 130 -1.04 -20.82 -12.44
C ALA A 130 -1.89 -20.11 -13.51
N GLY A 131 -1.85 -20.56 -14.78
CA GLY A 131 -2.63 -19.99 -15.89
C GLY A 131 -2.16 -18.62 -16.39
N ILE A 132 -0.93 -18.20 -16.03
CA ILE A 132 -0.36 -16.92 -16.44
C ILE A 132 0.51 -17.12 -17.68
N SER A 133 0.04 -16.68 -18.86
CA SER A 133 0.86 -16.66 -20.07
C SER A 133 1.87 -15.52 -20.02
N VAL A 134 3.16 -15.85 -19.89
CA VAL A 134 4.30 -14.91 -19.86
C VAL A 134 4.34 -13.99 -21.10
N THR A 135 3.70 -14.40 -22.20
CA THR A 135 3.63 -13.64 -23.47
C THR A 135 2.94 -12.29 -23.35
N ASP A 136 2.03 -12.10 -22.39
CA ASP A 136 1.26 -10.86 -22.25
C ASP A 136 2.09 -9.74 -21.59
N SER A 137 3.05 -10.12 -20.73
CA SER A 137 3.78 -9.15 -19.89
C SER A 137 4.75 -8.25 -20.67
N THR A 138 5.23 -8.66 -21.85
CA THR A 138 6.13 -7.80 -22.62
C THR A 138 5.37 -6.81 -23.49
N GLU A 139 4.19 -7.16 -23.99
CA GLU A 139 3.37 -6.28 -24.83
C GLU A 139 2.69 -5.22 -23.95
N THR A 140 2.06 -5.63 -22.83
CA THR A 140 1.35 -4.70 -21.95
C THR A 140 2.29 -3.74 -21.21
N GLU A 141 3.49 -4.16 -20.80
CA GLU A 141 4.45 -3.27 -20.11
C GLU A 141 5.14 -2.30 -21.08
N ARG A 142 5.45 -2.74 -22.32
CA ARG A 142 5.98 -1.85 -23.36
C ARG A 142 4.95 -0.79 -23.74
N ASP A 143 3.71 -1.22 -23.96
CA ASP A 143 2.58 -0.34 -24.25
C ASP A 143 2.26 0.60 -23.07
N SER A 144 2.36 0.12 -21.82
CA SER A 144 2.20 0.95 -20.62
C SER A 144 3.31 1.99 -20.46
N HIS A 145 4.56 1.61 -20.74
CA HIS A 145 5.69 2.53 -20.68
C HIS A 145 5.56 3.61 -21.76
N GLU A 146 5.26 3.21 -22.99
CA GLU A 146 5.07 4.12 -24.11
C GLU A 146 3.91 5.10 -23.85
N LYS A 147 2.77 4.61 -23.36
CA LYS A 147 1.63 5.46 -22.93
C LYS A 147 2.03 6.46 -21.85
N ARG A 148 2.81 6.05 -20.84
CA ARG A 148 3.29 6.97 -19.79
C ARG A 148 4.28 8.01 -20.33
N VAL A 149 5.15 7.62 -21.26
CA VAL A 149 6.09 8.54 -21.92
C VAL A 149 5.33 9.58 -22.75
N LEU A 150 4.36 9.15 -23.55
CA LEU A 150 3.51 10.04 -24.35
C LEU A 150 2.67 10.96 -23.46
N ALA A 151 2.11 10.46 -22.36
CA ALA A 151 1.41 11.28 -21.37
C ALA A 151 2.33 12.34 -20.75
N GLY A 152 3.60 12.01 -20.48
CA GLY A 152 4.61 12.96 -20.04
C GLY A 152 4.84 14.09 -21.05
N TYR A 153 4.97 13.76 -22.33
CA TYR A 153 5.10 14.77 -23.39
C TYR A 153 3.85 15.64 -23.55
N LYS A 154 2.65 15.08 -23.38
CA LYS A 154 1.41 15.88 -23.31
C LYS A 154 1.44 16.85 -22.12
N GLY A 155 1.92 16.39 -20.96
CA GLY A 155 2.11 17.22 -19.77
C GLY A 155 3.09 18.37 -20.00
N VAL A 156 4.16 18.17 -20.79
CA VAL A 156 5.08 19.25 -21.19
C VAL A 156 4.34 20.32 -22.00
N LEU A 157 3.47 19.94 -22.94
CA LEU A 157 2.69 20.91 -23.73
C LEU A 157 1.69 21.71 -22.89
N SER A 158 1.15 21.11 -21.82
CA SER A 158 0.20 21.77 -20.92
C SER A 158 0.84 22.59 -19.80
N ASN A 159 2.16 22.51 -19.60
CA ASN A 159 2.85 23.19 -18.50
C ASN A 159 3.43 24.54 -18.95
N ASP A 160 2.89 25.62 -18.38
CA ASP A 160 3.30 27.00 -18.68
C ASP A 160 4.76 27.32 -18.32
N ASN A 161 5.37 26.55 -17.40
CA ASN A 161 6.76 26.73 -16.97
C ASN A 161 7.78 25.96 -17.82
N THR A 162 7.37 25.38 -18.96
CA THR A 162 8.28 24.67 -19.87
C THR A 162 8.79 25.59 -20.98
N SER A 163 10.04 25.40 -21.41
CA SER A 163 10.62 26.20 -22.49
C SER A 163 9.97 25.86 -23.84
N GLU A 164 9.97 26.82 -24.76
CA GLU A 164 9.42 26.64 -26.11
C GLU A 164 10.16 25.54 -26.88
N GLU A 165 11.47 25.37 -26.67
CA GLU A 165 12.25 24.28 -27.29
C GLU A 165 11.78 22.90 -26.78
N ALA A 166 11.43 22.79 -25.49
CA ALA A 166 10.93 21.55 -24.91
C ALA A 166 9.53 21.21 -25.46
N LYS A 167 8.67 22.21 -25.67
CA LYS A 167 7.34 22.03 -26.27
C LYS A 167 7.43 21.61 -27.74
N GLN A 168 8.33 22.19 -28.52
CA GLN A 168 8.56 21.78 -29.91
C GLN A 168 8.98 20.31 -30.00
N LYS A 169 9.95 19.91 -29.18
CA LYS A 169 10.39 18.51 -29.11
C LYS A 169 9.28 17.56 -28.67
N ALA A 170 8.47 17.96 -27.69
CA ALA A 170 7.32 17.17 -27.24
C ALA A 170 6.28 16.99 -28.37
N THR A 171 6.02 18.06 -29.14
CA THR A 171 5.11 18.03 -30.29
C THR A 171 5.60 17.08 -31.39
N GLU A 172 6.90 17.11 -31.72
CA GLU A 172 7.48 16.21 -32.71
C GLU A 172 7.37 14.74 -32.30
N VAL A 173 7.66 14.43 -31.03
CA VAL A 173 7.56 13.07 -30.49
C VAL A 173 6.12 12.57 -30.52
N LEU A 174 5.14 13.39 -30.11
CA LEU A 174 3.73 13.03 -30.14
C LEU A 174 3.19 12.85 -31.56
N LYS A 175 3.63 13.68 -32.52
CA LYS A 175 3.27 13.55 -33.94
C LYS A 175 3.88 12.30 -34.57
N ALA A 176 5.13 11.97 -34.24
CA ALA A 176 5.76 10.74 -34.69
C ALA A 176 5.06 9.48 -34.14
N ALA A 177 4.49 9.57 -32.94
CA ALA A 177 3.68 8.52 -32.32
C ALA A 177 2.20 8.51 -32.77
N GLY A 178 1.74 9.48 -33.57
CA GLY A 178 0.36 9.55 -34.06
C GLY A 178 -0.69 10.02 -33.03
N GLU A 179 -0.25 10.68 -31.96
CA GLU A 179 -1.10 11.21 -30.88
C GLU A 179 -1.57 12.67 -31.12
N LEU A 180 -1.17 13.26 -32.26
CA LEU A 180 -1.47 14.62 -32.74
C LEU A 180 -1.69 14.62 -34.26
#